data_AF-A0A069DB76-F1
#
_entry.id   AF-A0A069DB76-F1
#
_cell.length_a   1.000
_cell.length_b   1.000
_cell.length_c   1.000
_cell.angle_alpha   90.00
_cell.angle_beta   90.00
_cell.angle_gamma   90.00
#
_symmetry.space_group_name_H-M   'P 1'
#
loop_
_entity.id
_entity.type
_entity.pdbx_description
1 polymer ?
#
loop_
_entity_poly.entity_id
_entity_poly.type
_entity_poly.pdbx_seq_one_letter_code
_entity_poly.pdbx_strand_id
1 'polypeptide(L)'
;MPLDWMISTRLSDVNRLLQHRYQGFMEMNNLQVLEDTHIMLEDGNPVFHDRGGLVESYMIKDTLYNIISVHDFPLVPGQHWSVLYPEYKEKLQRRIQRFYDKLAGSSSTLFIRWSASYEETFHLRAILSQLTLSEFRILVLNPVEGQYGITDAGWNLDRVCSLNVPPDMNALATWDELLAGMTISEG
;
A
#
# COMPACT_ATOMS: atom_id res chain seq x y z
N MET A 1 -3.30 -4.80 5.63
CA MET A 1 -1.85 -4.93 5.39
C MET A 1 -1.15 -3.64 5.79
N PRO A 2 0.18 -3.60 6.04
CA PRO A 2 0.87 -2.40 6.54
C PRO A 2 0.87 -1.23 5.56
N LEU A 3 0.84 -1.49 4.25
CA LEU A 3 0.94 -0.46 3.22
C LEU A 3 -0.41 0.03 2.68
N ASP A 4 -1.54 -0.58 3.05
CA ASP A 4 -2.88 -0.17 2.57
C ASP A 4 -3.28 1.24 3.04
N TRP A 5 -2.58 1.75 4.06
CA TRP A 5 -2.82 3.07 4.69
C TRP A 5 -1.81 4.12 4.25
N MET A 6 -1.03 3.81 3.20
CA MET A 6 0.16 4.55 2.84
C MET A 6 0.22 4.83 1.34
N ILE A 7 0.78 5.99 1.01
CA ILE A 7 1.08 6.37 -0.37
C ILE A 7 2.54 6.04 -0.65
N SER A 8 2.75 5.23 -1.68
CA SER A 8 4.07 4.96 -2.27
C SER A 8 4.02 5.26 -3.76
N THR A 9 4.73 6.30 -4.20
CA THR A 9 4.69 6.73 -5.61
C THR A 9 5.48 5.79 -6.52
N ARG A 10 6.59 5.22 -6.02
CA ARG A 10 7.48 4.35 -6.79
C ARG A 10 7.51 2.95 -6.19
N LEU A 11 7.47 1.93 -7.05
CA LEU A 11 7.56 0.55 -6.56
C LEU A 11 8.98 0.23 -6.06
N SER A 12 10.02 0.86 -6.62
CA SER A 12 11.40 0.75 -6.14
C SER A 12 11.59 1.10 -4.65
N ASP A 13 10.82 2.07 -4.14
CA ASP A 13 10.83 2.44 -2.72
C ASP A 13 10.21 1.34 -1.83
N VAL A 14 9.12 0.72 -2.29
CA VAL A 14 8.50 -0.45 -1.63
C VAL A 14 9.43 -1.66 -1.70
N ASN A 15 10.10 -1.90 -2.83
CA ASN A 15 11.08 -2.97 -2.97
C ASN A 15 12.18 -2.84 -1.92
N ARG A 16 12.73 -1.63 -1.77
CA ARG A 16 13.76 -1.37 -0.75
C ARG A 16 13.23 -1.61 0.66
N LEU A 17 12.01 -1.17 0.96
CA LEU A 17 11.36 -1.44 2.25
C LEU A 17 11.24 -2.94 2.56
N LEU A 18 10.75 -3.72 1.59
CA LEU A 18 10.56 -5.17 1.74
C LEU A 18 11.90 -5.91 1.82
N GLN A 19 12.88 -5.52 1.01
CA GLN A 19 14.23 -6.09 1.02
C GLN A 19 14.92 -5.89 2.37
N HIS A 20 14.72 -4.73 3.01
CA HIS A 20 15.23 -4.43 4.35
C HIS A 20 14.28 -4.86 5.48
N ARG A 21 13.22 -5.62 5.17
CA ARG A 21 12.27 -6.16 6.16
C ARG A 21 11.74 -5.09 7.14
N TYR A 22 11.36 -3.93 6.60
CA TYR A 22 10.87 -2.78 7.37
C TYR A 22 11.86 -2.18 8.39
N GLN A 23 13.15 -2.53 8.35
CA GLN A 23 14.15 -1.97 9.25
C GLN A 23 14.25 -0.45 9.05
N GLY A 24 14.12 0.32 10.14
CA GLY A 24 14.20 1.78 10.09
C GLY A 24 12.94 2.46 9.50
N PHE A 25 11.90 1.69 9.18
CA PHE A 25 10.67 2.22 8.62
C PHE A 25 9.82 2.93 9.68
N MET A 26 9.40 4.13 9.36
CA MET A 26 8.68 5.08 10.19
C MET A 26 9.35 5.23 11.56
N GLU A 27 10.67 5.39 11.57
CA GLU A 27 11.40 5.81 12.78
C GLU A 27 11.35 7.33 12.92
N MET A 28 11.18 7.83 14.14
CA MET A 28 10.96 9.26 14.43
C MET A 28 11.94 10.20 13.70
N ASN A 29 13.22 9.83 13.65
CA ASN A 29 14.27 10.64 13.02
C ASN A 29 14.19 10.68 11.49
N ASN A 30 13.42 9.79 10.88
CA ASN A 30 13.18 9.74 9.44
C ASN A 30 11.86 10.42 9.05
N LEU A 31 11.06 10.91 10.02
CA LEU A 31 9.73 11.44 9.74
C LEU A 31 9.74 12.93 9.39
N GLN A 32 8.97 13.26 8.35
CA GLN A 32 8.70 14.63 7.92
C GLN A 32 7.19 14.83 7.77
N VAL A 33 6.64 15.84 8.42
CA VAL A 33 5.25 16.26 8.20
C VAL A 33 5.17 17.03 6.88
N LEU A 34 4.21 16.69 6.04
CA LEU A 34 3.91 17.41 4.81
C LEU A 34 2.85 18.49 5.08
N GLU A 35 2.76 19.48 4.19
CA GLU A 35 1.78 20.57 4.31
C GLU A 35 0.35 20.09 4.06
N ASP A 36 0.18 19.10 3.17
CA ASP A 36 -1.12 18.53 2.84
C ASP A 36 -1.67 17.65 3.98
N THR A 37 -3.00 17.59 4.07
CA THR A 37 -3.75 16.73 4.98
C THR A 37 -4.61 15.75 4.20
N HIS A 38 -5.10 14.72 4.89
CA HIS A 38 -6.04 13.78 4.31
C HIS A 38 -7.15 13.44 5.32
N ILE A 39 -8.22 12.77 4.89
CA ILE A 39 -9.25 12.26 5.81
C ILE A 39 -8.65 11.14 6.68
N MET A 40 -8.86 11.21 7.99
CA MET A 40 -8.54 10.14 8.94
C MET A 40 -9.45 8.94 8.72
N LEU A 41 -8.87 7.74 8.66
CA LEU A 41 -9.61 6.50 8.55
C LEU A 41 -9.27 5.56 9.71
N GLU A 42 -10.30 4.90 10.24
CA GLU A 42 -10.16 3.80 11.19
C GLU A 42 -10.66 2.52 10.54
N ASP A 43 -9.72 1.61 10.25
CA ASP A 43 -9.96 0.34 9.55
C ASP A 43 -10.82 0.49 8.27
N GLY A 44 -10.67 1.62 7.58
CA GLY A 44 -11.26 1.90 6.26
C GLY A 44 -12.47 2.79 6.32
N ASN A 45 -12.94 3.09 7.53
CA ASN A 45 -14.11 3.92 7.75
C ASN A 45 -13.67 5.35 8.10
N PRO A 46 -14.31 6.38 7.51
CA PRO A 46 -14.05 7.76 7.90
C PRO A 46 -14.34 8.01 9.37
N VAL A 47 -13.43 8.73 10.04
CA VAL A 47 -13.62 9.14 11.43
C VAL A 47 -14.31 10.50 11.47
N PHE A 48 -15.32 10.64 12.34
CA PHE A 48 -16.10 11.86 12.48
C PHE A 48 -15.87 12.52 13.83
N HIS A 49 -15.92 13.85 13.86
CA HIS A 49 -16.01 14.60 15.11
C HIS A 49 -17.39 14.38 15.76
N ASP A 50 -17.47 14.44 17.09
CA ASP A 50 -18.72 14.31 17.86
C ASP A 50 -19.83 15.28 17.42
N ARG A 51 -19.43 16.44 16.88
CA ARG A 51 -20.35 17.50 16.42
C ARG A 51 -20.66 17.43 14.92
N GLY A 52 -20.26 16.36 14.25
CA GLY A 52 -20.27 16.22 12.80
C GLY A 52 -19.02 16.82 12.14
N GLY A 53 -18.75 16.38 10.91
CA GLY A 53 -17.53 16.72 10.16
C GLY A 53 -16.46 15.62 10.25
N LEU A 54 -15.64 15.52 9.20
CA LEU A 54 -14.57 14.53 9.09
C LEU A 54 -13.35 14.96 9.90
N VAL A 55 -12.72 14.00 10.57
CA VAL A 55 -11.41 14.20 11.20
C VAL A 55 -10.35 14.18 10.10
N GLU A 56 -9.50 15.20 10.08
CA GLU A 56 -8.34 15.24 9.20
C GLU A 56 -7.14 14.52 9.84
N SER A 57 -6.21 14.07 9.01
CA SER A 57 -4.97 13.40 9.35
C SER A 57 -3.79 14.12 8.70
N TYR A 58 -2.71 14.25 9.46
CA TYR A 58 -1.42 14.67 8.94
C TYR A 58 -0.95 13.65 7.90
N MET A 59 -0.34 14.15 6.83
CA MET A 59 0.46 13.33 5.94
C MET A 59 1.90 13.29 6.46
N ILE A 60 2.34 12.13 6.92
CA ILE A 60 3.68 11.95 7.48
C ILE A 60 4.51 11.08 6.56
N LYS A 61 5.58 11.65 6.03
CA LYS A 61 6.53 11.01 5.13
C LYS A 61 7.67 10.37 5.90
N ASP A 62 7.93 9.10 5.65
CA ASP A 62 9.22 8.47 5.90
C ASP A 62 10.20 8.90 4.81
N THR A 63 11.26 9.61 5.20
CA THR A 63 12.30 10.10 4.29
C THR A 63 13.32 9.02 3.91
N LEU A 64 13.47 7.97 4.72
CA LEU A 64 14.32 6.83 4.40
C LEU A 64 13.74 6.07 3.22
N TYR A 65 12.46 5.72 3.22
CA TYR A 65 11.78 4.92 2.19
C TYR A 65 10.89 5.72 1.24
N ASN A 66 10.71 7.03 1.45
CA ASN A 66 9.88 7.88 0.60
C ASN A 66 8.41 7.40 0.51
N ILE A 67 7.86 6.95 1.63
CA ILE A 67 6.49 6.44 1.77
C ILE A 67 5.75 7.32 2.78
N ILE A 68 4.48 7.63 2.50
CA ILE A 68 3.69 8.58 3.28
C ILE A 68 2.56 7.84 3.99
N SER A 69 2.45 7.96 5.31
CA SER A 69 1.23 7.61 6.05
C SER A 69 0.22 8.75 5.95
N VAL A 70 -1.03 8.43 5.61
CA VAL A 70 -2.06 9.44 5.32
C VAL A 70 -3.32 9.33 6.20
N HIS A 71 -3.46 8.25 6.97
CA HIS A 71 -4.69 7.97 7.73
C HIS A 71 -4.44 7.66 9.21
N ASP A 72 -3.22 7.86 9.72
CA ASP A 72 -2.86 7.37 11.06
C ASP A 72 -2.60 8.47 12.10
N PHE A 73 -2.55 9.75 11.71
CA PHE A 73 -2.14 10.84 12.60
C PHE A 73 -3.19 11.96 12.60
N PRO A 74 -4.22 11.92 13.47
CA PRO A 74 -5.29 12.91 13.44
C PRO A 74 -4.79 14.33 13.75
N LEU A 75 -5.36 15.32 13.07
CA LEU A 75 -5.20 16.74 13.40
C LEU A 75 -6.04 17.07 14.64
N VAL A 76 -5.37 17.15 15.78
CA VAL A 76 -5.98 17.54 17.06
C VAL A 76 -5.53 18.97 17.40
N PRO A 77 -6.46 19.94 17.53
CA PRO A 77 -6.10 21.32 17.84
C PRO A 77 -5.24 21.46 19.10
N GLY A 78 -4.10 22.14 18.98
CA GLY A 78 -3.17 22.37 20.09
C GLY A 78 -2.29 21.16 20.47
N GLN A 79 -2.40 20.05 19.74
CA GLN A 79 -1.59 18.85 19.97
C GLN A 79 -0.62 18.62 18.82
N HIS A 80 0.65 18.43 19.14
CA HIS A 80 1.65 18.04 18.15
C HIS A 80 1.45 16.58 17.72
N TRP A 81 1.58 16.28 16.43
CA TRP A 81 1.35 14.94 15.85
C TRP A 81 2.14 13.83 16.56
N SER A 82 3.36 14.15 17.03
CA SER A 82 4.27 13.17 17.64
C SER A 82 3.77 12.60 18.96
N VAL A 83 2.76 13.22 19.58
CA VAL A 83 2.10 12.71 20.80
C VAL A 83 1.52 11.32 20.54
N LEU A 84 1.00 11.07 19.34
CA LEU A 84 0.37 9.80 18.96
C LEU A 84 1.34 8.82 18.30
N TYR A 85 2.61 9.21 18.12
CA TYR A 85 3.62 8.35 17.48
C TYR A 85 3.82 7.01 18.17
N PRO A 86 3.86 6.89 19.52
CA PRO A 86 4.01 5.58 20.17
C PRO A 86 2.89 4.59 19.83
N GLU A 87 1.63 5.05 19.86
CA GLU A 87 0.46 4.22 19.52
C GLU A 87 0.49 3.83 18.04
N TYR A 88 0.78 4.80 17.17
CA TYR A 88 0.98 4.56 15.75
C TYR A 88 2.05 3.48 15.50
N LYS A 89 3.21 3.58 16.16
CA LYS A 89 4.34 2.67 15.94
C LYS A 89 3.97 1.24 16.34
N GLU A 90 3.26 1.08 17.44
CA GLU A 90 2.75 -0.23 17.88
C GLU A 90 1.75 -0.80 16.87
N LYS A 91 0.81 0.03 16.39
CA LYS A 91 -0.16 -0.34 15.35
C LYS A 91 0.52 -0.76 14.05
N LEU A 92 1.57 -0.04 13.62
CA LEU A 92 2.37 -0.38 12.46
C LEU A 92 3.08 -1.71 12.64
N GLN A 93 3.73 -1.95 13.80
CA GLN A 93 4.38 -3.23 14.10
C GLN A 93 3.41 -4.41 14.05
N ARG A 94 2.20 -4.26 14.62
CA ARG A 94 1.14 -5.27 14.51
C ARG A 94 0.73 -5.52 13.05
N ARG A 95 0.61 -4.46 12.23
CA ARG A 95 0.31 -4.59 10.78
C ARG A 95 1.43 -5.31 10.02
N ILE A 96 2.69 -5.03 10.32
CA ILE A 96 3.86 -5.70 9.71
C ILE A 96 3.89 -7.18 10.12
N GLN A 97 3.68 -7.50 11.40
CA GLN A 97 3.65 -8.88 11.85
C GLN A 97 2.53 -9.67 11.14
N ARG A 98 1.31 -9.11 11.11
CA ARG A 98 0.19 -9.73 10.39
C ARG A 98 0.47 -9.96 8.91
N PHE A 99 1.24 -9.08 8.26
CA PHE A 99 1.66 -9.29 6.87
C PHE A 99 2.54 -10.53 6.73
N TYR A 100 3.55 -10.69 7.58
CA TYR A 100 4.39 -11.88 7.56
C TYR A 100 3.62 -13.15 7.93
N ASP A 101 2.72 -13.08 8.90
CA ASP A 101 1.88 -14.22 9.28
C ASP A 101 1.00 -14.67 8.12
N LYS A 102 0.37 -13.74 7.39
CA LYS A 102 -0.43 -14.05 6.21
C LYS A 102 0.41 -14.60 5.07
N LEU A 103 1.60 -14.03 4.83
CA LEU A 103 2.54 -14.55 3.84
C LEU A 103 2.98 -15.99 4.12
N ALA A 104 3.09 -16.37 5.39
CA ALA A 104 3.49 -17.71 5.81
C ALA A 104 2.30 -18.69 5.87
N GLY A 105 1.11 -18.22 6.24
CA GLY A 105 -0.08 -19.05 6.43
C GLY A 105 -0.93 -19.26 5.17
N SER A 106 -0.87 -18.34 4.20
CA SER A 106 -1.64 -18.45 2.96
C SER A 106 -1.00 -19.42 1.96
N SER A 107 -1.84 -20.22 1.31
CA SER A 107 -1.41 -21.12 0.21
C SER A 107 -1.05 -20.35 -1.06
N SER A 108 -1.68 -19.18 -1.26
CA SER A 108 -1.39 -18.25 -2.35
C SER A 108 -1.68 -16.81 -1.92
N THR A 109 -0.87 -15.85 -2.38
CA THR A 109 -1.09 -14.41 -2.12
C THR A 109 -1.10 -13.61 -3.42
N LEU A 110 -2.08 -12.70 -3.58
CA LEU A 110 -2.13 -11.74 -4.68
C LEU A 110 -1.65 -10.37 -4.20
N PHE A 111 -0.63 -9.82 -4.87
CA PHE A 111 -0.18 -8.45 -4.70
C PHE A 111 -0.70 -7.62 -5.87
N ILE A 112 -1.38 -6.50 -5.58
CA ILE A 112 -1.89 -5.58 -6.61
C ILE A 112 -1.12 -4.27 -6.51
N ARG A 113 -0.62 -3.78 -7.64
CA ARG A 113 0.09 -2.50 -7.73
C ARG A 113 -0.49 -1.64 -8.85
N TRP A 114 -0.91 -0.43 -8.48
CA TRP A 114 -1.25 0.62 -9.43
C TRP A 114 0.04 1.33 -9.87
N SER A 115 0.37 1.22 -11.15
CA SER A 115 1.57 1.75 -11.82
C SER A 115 2.90 1.18 -11.29
N ALA A 116 3.67 0.57 -12.19
CA ALA A 116 5.07 0.18 -11.98
C ALA A 116 5.79 -0.01 -13.31
N SER A 117 7.13 -0.01 -13.30
CA SER A 117 7.90 -0.47 -14.45
C SER A 117 8.10 -1.99 -14.45
N TYR A 118 8.51 -2.52 -15.61
CA TYR A 118 8.94 -3.91 -15.75
C TYR A 118 10.06 -4.25 -14.76
N GLU A 119 11.09 -3.40 -14.70
CA GLU A 119 12.30 -3.60 -13.88
C GLU A 119 11.97 -3.56 -12.39
N GLU A 120 11.14 -2.61 -11.95
CA GLU A 120 10.69 -2.55 -10.56
C GLU A 120 9.91 -3.81 -10.18
N THR A 121 9.07 -4.30 -11.08
CA THR A 121 8.25 -5.50 -10.84
C THR A 121 9.09 -6.79 -10.86
N PHE A 122 10.09 -6.86 -11.75
CA PHE A 122 11.07 -7.95 -11.77
C PHE A 122 11.81 -8.05 -10.42
N HIS A 123 12.23 -6.91 -9.85
CA HIS A 123 12.84 -6.88 -8.53
C HIS A 123 11.85 -7.24 -7.41
N LEU A 124 10.62 -6.74 -7.45
CA LEU A 124 9.58 -7.11 -6.48
C LEU A 124 9.39 -8.63 -6.44
N ARG A 125 9.27 -9.26 -7.62
CA ARG A 125 9.13 -10.71 -7.75
C ARG A 125 10.29 -11.44 -7.07
N ALA A 126 11.52 -11.03 -7.33
CA ALA A 126 12.69 -11.66 -6.72
C ALA A 126 12.71 -11.49 -5.18
N ILE A 127 12.29 -10.34 -4.67
CA ILE A 127 12.18 -10.07 -3.23
C ILE A 127 11.09 -10.97 -2.61
N LEU A 128 9.90 -11.04 -3.21
CA LEU A 128 8.80 -11.87 -2.71
C LEU A 128 9.16 -13.36 -2.69
N SER A 129 9.89 -13.86 -3.69
CA SER A 129 10.42 -15.23 -3.71
C SER A 129 11.38 -15.55 -2.55
N GLN A 130 11.97 -14.54 -1.91
CA GLN A 130 12.80 -14.71 -0.72
C GLN A 130 12.02 -14.51 0.59
N LEU A 131 10.84 -13.89 0.53
CA LEU A 131 10.01 -13.59 1.70
C LEU A 131 8.99 -14.69 2.01
N THR A 132 8.56 -15.47 1.03
CA THR A 132 7.65 -16.60 1.22
C THR A 132 8.01 -17.78 0.32
N LEU A 133 7.73 -19.00 0.83
CA LEU A 133 7.79 -20.24 0.05
C LEU A 133 6.45 -20.59 -0.59
N SER A 134 5.37 -19.92 -0.19
CA SER A 134 4.03 -20.10 -0.76
C SER A 134 3.94 -19.53 -2.16
N GLU A 135 2.89 -19.92 -2.88
CA GLU A 135 2.61 -19.34 -4.19
C GLU A 135 2.23 -17.86 -4.05
N PHE A 136 2.58 -17.06 -5.05
CA PHE A 136 2.16 -15.67 -5.11
C PHE A 136 2.00 -15.22 -6.56
N ARG A 137 1.17 -14.21 -6.75
CA ARG A 137 1.00 -13.51 -8.02
C ARG A 137 1.12 -12.00 -7.80
N ILE A 138 1.65 -11.31 -8.81
CA ILE A 138 1.69 -9.84 -8.84
C ILE A 138 0.81 -9.39 -10.00
N LEU A 139 -0.20 -8.57 -9.71
CA LEU A 139 -1.01 -7.87 -10.69
C LEU A 139 -0.55 -6.41 -10.74
N VAL A 140 -0.03 -5.99 -11.89
CA VAL A 140 0.36 -4.60 -12.15
C VAL A 140 -0.65 -3.97 -13.10
N LEU A 141 -1.24 -2.87 -12.67
CA LEU A 141 -2.22 -2.10 -13.44
C LEU A 141 -1.57 -0.78 -13.85
N ASN A 142 -1.22 -0.65 -15.12
CA ASN A 142 -0.58 0.55 -15.67
C ASN A 142 -1.65 1.45 -16.31
N PRO A 143 -1.96 2.62 -15.72
CA PRO A 143 -2.91 3.54 -16.32
C PRO A 143 -2.35 4.12 -17.62
N VAL A 144 -3.14 4.09 -18.70
CA VAL A 144 -2.77 4.65 -20.00
C VAL A 144 -3.83 5.66 -20.41
N GLU A 145 -3.41 6.89 -20.74
CA GLU A 145 -4.32 7.93 -21.20
C GLU A 145 -5.04 7.51 -22.49
N GLY A 146 -6.36 7.74 -22.55
CA GLY A 146 -7.19 7.38 -23.70
C GLY A 146 -7.45 5.88 -23.88
N GLN A 147 -6.98 5.03 -22.96
CA GLN A 147 -7.25 3.60 -22.97
C GLN A 147 -8.72 3.32 -22.64
N TYR A 148 -9.37 2.54 -23.50
CA TYR A 148 -10.70 1.97 -23.24
C TYR A 148 -10.57 0.48 -22.96
N GLY A 149 -11.05 0.03 -21.81
CA GLY A 149 -10.95 -1.38 -21.38
C GLY A 149 -9.53 -1.82 -21.01
N ILE A 150 -9.40 -3.11 -20.71
CA ILE A 150 -8.19 -3.72 -20.16
C ILE A 150 -7.44 -4.49 -21.26
N THR A 151 -6.12 -4.31 -21.35
CA THR A 151 -5.26 -5.04 -22.30
C THR A 151 -3.99 -5.55 -21.64
N ASP A 152 -3.40 -6.63 -22.15
CA ASP A 152 -2.12 -7.14 -21.67
C ASP A 152 -0.96 -6.19 -22.05
N ALA A 153 -0.11 -5.84 -21.10
CA ALA A 153 1.08 -5.02 -21.33
C ALA A 153 2.27 -5.81 -21.92
N GLY A 154 2.18 -7.14 -21.99
CA GLY A 154 3.11 -8.00 -22.72
C GLY A 154 4.44 -8.26 -22.02
N TRP A 155 4.52 -8.09 -20.69
CA TRP A 155 5.79 -8.23 -19.97
C TRP A 155 6.33 -9.66 -19.93
N ASN A 156 5.48 -10.69 -20.12
CA ASN A 156 5.90 -12.09 -20.14
C ASN A 156 6.79 -12.48 -18.95
N LEU A 157 6.43 -12.00 -17.75
CA LEU A 157 7.13 -12.29 -16.50
C LEU A 157 6.39 -13.38 -15.74
N ASP A 158 7.11 -14.44 -15.35
CA ASP A 158 6.55 -15.50 -14.51
C ASP A 158 5.97 -14.92 -13.21
N ARG A 159 4.81 -15.44 -12.78
CA ARG A 159 4.03 -14.98 -11.62
C ARG A 159 3.54 -13.53 -11.67
N VAL A 160 3.67 -12.85 -12.82
CA VAL A 160 3.23 -11.46 -13.00
C VAL A 160 2.17 -11.37 -14.09
N CYS A 161 1.08 -10.68 -13.80
CA CYS A 161 0.11 -10.22 -14.78
C CYS A 161 0.25 -8.70 -14.88
N SER A 162 0.59 -8.20 -16.07
CA SER A 162 0.77 -6.78 -16.33
C SER A 162 -0.30 -6.31 -17.30
N LEU A 163 -1.11 -5.34 -16.90
CA LEU A 163 -2.24 -4.87 -17.69
C LEU A 163 -2.15 -3.36 -17.91
N ASN A 164 -2.51 -2.90 -19.10
CA ASN A 164 -2.85 -1.50 -19.34
C ASN A 164 -4.33 -1.29 -19.06
N VAL A 165 -4.65 -0.26 -18.29
CA VAL A 165 -6.02 0.04 -17.82
C VAL A 165 -6.38 1.50 -18.07
N PRO A 166 -7.68 1.85 -18.06
CA PRO A 166 -8.11 3.25 -18.01
C PRO A 166 -7.51 3.98 -16.79
N PRO A 167 -7.26 5.29 -16.87
CA PRO A 167 -6.49 6.02 -15.86
C PRO A 167 -7.23 6.25 -14.53
N ASP A 168 -8.55 6.07 -14.50
CA ASP A 168 -9.34 6.25 -13.29
C ASP A 168 -9.25 5.03 -12.37
N MET A 169 -8.41 5.13 -11.34
CA MET A 169 -8.27 4.10 -10.30
C MET A 169 -9.54 3.90 -9.47
N ASN A 170 -10.49 4.84 -9.47
CA ASN A 170 -11.72 4.75 -8.69
C ASN A 170 -12.88 4.13 -9.48
N ALA A 171 -12.66 3.76 -10.76
CA ALA A 171 -13.68 3.17 -11.60
C ALA A 171 -14.03 1.74 -11.15
N LEU A 172 -15.14 1.60 -10.41
CA LEU A 172 -15.60 0.30 -9.89
C LEU A 172 -15.76 -0.77 -10.98
N ALA A 173 -16.26 -0.39 -12.16
CA ALA A 173 -16.43 -1.33 -13.28
C ALA A 173 -15.10 -1.98 -13.72
N THR A 174 -13.99 -1.25 -13.66
CA THR A 174 -12.66 -1.79 -13.97
C THR A 174 -12.24 -2.81 -12.92
N TRP A 175 -12.48 -2.54 -11.63
CA TRP A 175 -12.19 -3.49 -10.56
C TRP A 175 -13.06 -4.73 -10.59
N ASP A 176 -14.36 -4.57 -10.88
CA ASP A 176 -15.31 -5.69 -11.02
C ASP A 176 -14.86 -6.65 -12.14
N GLU A 177 -14.41 -6.10 -13.28
CA GLU A 177 -13.85 -6.90 -14.38
C GLU A 177 -12.53 -7.58 -13.99
N LEU A 178 -11.59 -6.84 -13.38
CA LEU A 178 -10.27 -7.35 -12.99
C LEU A 178 -10.33 -8.48 -11.97
N LEU A 179 -11.26 -8.39 -11.01
CA LEU A 179 -11.37 -9.32 -9.90
C LEU A 179 -12.46 -10.38 -10.11
N ALA A 180 -13.10 -10.38 -11.28
CA ALA A 180 -14.12 -11.36 -11.63
C ALA A 180 -13.61 -12.80 -11.46
N GLY A 181 -14.33 -13.60 -10.66
CA GLY A 181 -13.99 -15.00 -10.40
C GLY A 181 -12.86 -15.21 -9.38
N MET A 182 -12.28 -14.15 -8.82
CA MET A 182 -11.37 -14.27 -7.69
C MET A 182 -12.15 -14.48 -6.39
N THR A 183 -11.61 -15.32 -5.51
CA THR A 183 -12.17 -15.54 -4.17
C THR A 183 -11.07 -15.33 -3.14
N ILE A 184 -11.44 -14.73 -2.01
CA ILE A 184 -10.57 -14.60 -0.85
C ILE A 184 -10.90 -15.75 0.08
N SER A 185 -9.89 -16.53 0.45
CA SER A 185 -9.99 -17.49 1.53
C SER A 185 -9.37 -16.90 2.79
N GLU A 186 -9.98 -17.15 3.94
CA GLU A 186 -9.32 -16.84 5.21
C GLU A 186 -8.16 -17.81 5.40
N GLY A 187 -6.94 -17.31 5.21
CA GLY A 187 -5.70 -18.00 5.61
C GLY A 187 -5.36 -17.78 7.07
#